data_AF-I3XQX0-F1
#
_entry.id   AF-I3XQX0-F1
#
_cell.length_a   1.000
_cell.length_b   1.000
_cell.length_c   1.000
_cell.angle_alpha   90.00
_cell.angle_beta   90.00
_cell.angle_gamma   90.00
#
_symmetry.space_group_name_H-M   'P 1'
#
loop_
_entity.id
_entity.type
_entity.pdbx_description
1 polymer ?
#
loop_
_entity_poly.entity_id
_entity_poly.type
_entity_poly.pdbx_seq_one_letter_code
_entity_poly.pdbx_strand_id
1 'polypeptide(L)'
;MSLVLYTPGHGLITDSLILHGIIRILAVAGVYNAKVERLGDRFLVKIDNNVNLNDVTSIFKNSELAQLLKSSAKLKFDVKLETPPLNKIFSLNIDKAHNNKWAENVYEILDGTRTSGLDLSSLTYYDHKSQLREGRGGKNKTLYLPMSSIYGKYTVKDYGAKFSQYKVCDTCFLLASLGLLYGAYALVARQGRDKRPLLMTIVPRDRMEARDLLVLQRLLEGYEEVNIKDIPILATPVYALSAGETLISLDSPAEVVTWKLSLTGNSQRSSQRSLDVVTLQFNTIVEFIARLKHEVPEWPRLVECLRTEDGYVILSDLTIALNYDRTPLRAYEVIREILSYAVKEARKGRRVCEELLHRHYKIANILV
;
A
#
# COMPACT_ATOMS: atom_id res chain seq x y z
N MET A 1 -6.08 20.62 25.49
CA MET A 1 -5.53 21.02 24.17
C MET A 1 -5.56 19.80 23.27
N SER A 2 -5.87 19.93 21.99
CA SER A 2 -5.76 18.83 21.03
C SER A 2 -4.30 18.64 20.64
N LEU A 3 -3.81 17.41 20.68
CA LEU A 3 -2.47 17.06 20.21
C LEU A 3 -2.48 16.88 18.69
N VAL A 4 -1.43 17.33 18.00
CA VAL A 4 -1.35 17.24 16.54
C VAL A 4 -0.03 16.58 16.13
N LEU A 5 -0.11 15.58 15.25
CA LEU A 5 1.03 14.95 14.59
C LEU A 5 0.99 15.23 13.09
N TYR A 6 2.15 15.47 12.49
CA TYR A 6 2.32 15.68 11.06
C TYR A 6 3.15 14.55 10.46
N THR A 7 2.80 14.13 9.24
CA THR A 7 3.71 13.29 8.48
C THR A 7 4.90 14.13 7.96
N PRO A 8 6.11 13.53 7.81
CA PRO A 8 7.35 14.30 7.66
C PRO A 8 7.57 15.03 6.32
N GLY A 9 6.85 14.66 5.26
CA GLY A 9 7.07 15.19 3.90
C GLY A 9 8.18 14.51 3.11
N HIS A 10 8.22 13.18 3.15
CA HIS A 10 9.01 12.33 2.28
C HIS A 10 8.35 12.04 0.93
N GLY A 11 7.10 12.46 0.73
CA GLY A 11 6.33 12.35 -0.50
C GLY A 11 5.11 11.45 -0.31
N LEU A 12 4.09 11.61 -1.16
CA LEU A 12 2.76 11.02 -0.98
C LEU A 12 2.79 9.56 -0.51
N ILE A 13 3.55 8.69 -1.18
CA ILE A 13 3.63 7.26 -0.82
C ILE A 13 4.20 7.07 0.58
N THR A 14 5.38 7.62 0.87
CA THR A 14 6.04 7.43 2.16
C THR A 14 5.20 8.02 3.28
N ASP A 15 4.63 9.20 3.08
CA ASP A 15 3.76 9.86 4.05
C ASP A 15 2.44 9.10 4.26
N SER A 16 1.88 8.46 3.22
CA SER A 16 0.70 7.60 3.35
C SER A 16 1.00 6.35 4.19
N LEU A 17 2.17 5.74 3.99
CA LEU A 17 2.60 4.61 4.82
C LEU A 17 2.86 5.07 6.26
N ILE A 18 3.54 6.19 6.46
CA ILE A 18 3.78 6.74 7.80
C ILE A 18 2.46 7.06 8.50
N LEU A 19 1.48 7.65 7.80
CA LEU A 19 0.13 7.87 8.31
C LEU A 19 -0.46 6.56 8.85
N HIS A 20 -0.48 5.50 8.05
CA HIS A 20 -0.98 4.20 8.52
C HIS A 20 -0.19 3.64 9.70
N GLY A 21 1.13 3.84 9.74
CA GLY A 21 1.97 3.51 10.89
C GLY A 21 1.54 4.24 12.16
N ILE A 22 1.30 5.56 12.08
CA ILE A 22 0.85 6.40 13.20
C ILE A 22 -0.47 5.86 13.73
N ILE A 23 -1.44 5.68 12.83
CA ILE A 23 -2.79 5.19 13.17
C ILE A 23 -2.73 3.81 13.82
N ARG A 24 -1.84 2.92 13.35
CA ARG A 24 -1.66 1.60 13.94
C ARG A 24 -1.09 1.67 15.37
N ILE A 25 -0.08 2.52 15.59
CA ILE A 25 0.51 2.69 16.94
C ILE A 25 -0.51 3.30 17.91
N LEU A 26 -1.27 4.31 17.48
CA LEU A 26 -2.33 4.91 18.28
C LEU A 26 -3.38 3.87 18.68
N ALA A 27 -3.81 3.03 17.74
CA ALA A 27 -4.79 1.97 18.00
C ALA A 27 -4.28 0.94 19.04
N VAL A 28 -3.02 0.52 18.94
CA VAL A 28 -2.40 -0.38 19.93
C VAL A 28 -2.40 0.24 21.33
N ALA A 29 -2.23 1.56 21.41
CA ALA A 29 -2.30 2.31 22.67
C ALA A 29 -3.74 2.64 23.12
N GLY A 30 -4.78 2.14 22.42
CA GLY A 30 -6.18 2.39 22.75
C GLY A 30 -6.69 3.77 22.34
N VAL A 31 -5.95 4.50 21.49
CA VAL A 31 -6.31 5.84 21.00
C VAL A 31 -7.01 5.74 19.65
N TYR A 32 -8.34 5.80 19.67
CA TYR A 32 -9.19 5.67 18.47
C TYR A 32 -9.85 6.98 18.04
N ASN A 33 -9.98 7.95 18.96
CA ASN A 33 -10.59 9.25 18.71
C ASN A 33 -9.53 10.22 18.15
N ALA A 34 -9.25 10.06 16.87
CA ALA A 34 -8.37 10.96 16.14
C ALA A 34 -8.92 11.24 14.74
N LYS A 35 -8.68 12.45 14.24
CA LYS A 35 -9.09 12.90 12.91
C LYS A 35 -7.87 13.13 12.05
N VAL A 36 -7.94 12.64 10.82
CA VAL A 36 -6.89 12.81 9.83
C VAL A 36 -7.33 13.81 8.79
N GLU A 37 -6.47 14.77 8.48
CA GLU A 37 -6.67 15.77 7.42
C GLU A 37 -5.52 15.69 6.43
N ARG A 38 -5.84 15.78 5.14
CA ARG A 38 -4.84 15.81 4.07
C ARG A 38 -4.33 17.23 3.82
N LEU A 39 -3.02 17.35 3.69
CA LEU A 39 -2.29 18.58 3.40
C LEU A 39 -1.41 18.37 2.15
N GLY A 40 -2.05 18.27 0.98
CA GLY A 40 -1.37 17.91 -0.27
C GLY A 40 -0.81 16.48 -0.21
N ASP A 41 0.52 16.34 -0.22
CA ASP A 41 1.22 15.05 -0.10
C ASP A 41 1.46 14.60 1.35
N ARG A 42 1.04 15.42 2.33
CA ARG A 42 1.22 15.18 3.76
C ARG A 42 -0.11 14.98 4.46
N PHE A 43 -0.05 14.53 5.71
CA PHE A 43 -1.21 14.33 6.55
C PHE A 43 -0.99 14.92 7.94
N LEU A 44 -2.09 15.36 8.53
CA LEU A 44 -2.18 15.89 9.88
C LEU A 44 -3.12 14.97 10.66
N VAL A 45 -2.70 14.48 11.82
CA VAL A 45 -3.49 13.66 12.73
C VAL A 45 -3.78 14.46 14.00
N LYS A 46 -5.03 14.88 14.18
CA LYS A 46 -5.55 15.55 15.39
C LYS A 46 -6.03 14.49 16.36
N ILE A 47 -5.46 14.43 17.54
CA ILE A 47 -5.83 13.49 18.59
C ILE A 47 -6.62 14.26 19.65
N ASP A 48 -7.85 13.81 19.89
CA ASP A 48 -8.68 14.35 20.95
C ASP A 48 -8.20 13.82 22.30
N ASN A 49 -8.25 14.67 23.34
CA ASN A 49 -7.74 14.44 24.71
C ASN A 49 -6.24 14.72 24.94
N ASN A 50 -5.87 14.89 26.22
CA ASN A 50 -4.49 14.98 26.68
C ASN A 50 -3.81 13.61 26.60
N VAL A 51 -3.52 13.14 25.39
CA VAL A 51 -2.73 11.92 25.15
C VAL A 51 -1.25 12.24 25.33
N ASN A 52 -0.56 11.45 26.15
CA ASN A 52 0.88 11.53 26.31
C ASN A 52 1.58 10.59 25.30
N LEU A 53 2.35 11.17 24.38
CA LEU A 53 3.04 10.42 23.31
C LEU A 53 4.11 9.46 23.83
N ASN A 54 4.71 9.74 24.98
CA ASN A 54 5.67 8.85 25.61
C ASN A 54 5.00 7.57 26.11
N ASP A 55 3.78 7.72 26.66
CA ASP A 55 2.98 6.59 27.12
C ASP A 55 2.52 5.75 25.92
N VAL A 56 2.02 6.39 24.85
CA VAL A 56 1.66 5.71 23.59
C VAL A 56 2.84 4.90 23.04
N THR A 57 4.03 5.52 22.98
CA THR A 57 5.26 4.87 22.50
C THR A 57 5.64 3.68 23.37
N SER A 58 5.53 3.83 24.70
CA SER A 58 5.87 2.78 25.66
C SER A 58 4.89 1.61 25.61
N ILE A 59 3.58 1.89 25.53
CA ILE A 59 2.54 0.87 25.36
C ILE A 59 2.78 0.09 24.08
N PHE A 60 3.06 0.77 22.97
CA PHE A 60 3.35 0.10 21.71
C PHE A 60 4.59 -0.79 21.80
N LYS A 61 5.73 -0.29 22.33
CA LYS A 61 6.96 -1.08 22.46
C LYS A 61 6.77 -2.36 23.30
N ASN A 62 5.87 -2.32 24.28
CA ASN A 62 5.55 -3.46 25.15
C ASN A 62 4.38 -4.33 24.64
N SER A 63 3.76 -3.97 23.52
CA SER A 63 2.62 -4.71 22.96
C SER A 63 3.04 -6.03 22.32
N GLU A 64 2.09 -6.97 22.22
CA GLU A 64 2.27 -8.23 21.48
C GLU A 64 2.71 -7.99 20.03
N LEU A 65 2.19 -6.94 19.39
CA LEU A 65 2.56 -6.58 18.02
C LEU A 65 4.05 -6.23 17.92
N ALA A 66 4.56 -5.39 18.82
CA ALA A 66 5.97 -5.04 18.82
C ALA A 66 6.85 -6.25 19.12
N GLN A 67 6.44 -7.13 20.04
CA GLN A 67 7.18 -8.37 20.33
C GLN A 67 7.19 -9.33 19.14
N LEU A 68 6.08 -9.46 18.43
CA LEU A 68 5.98 -10.27 17.22
C LEU A 68 6.88 -9.71 16.11
N LEU A 69 6.83 -8.40 15.86
CA LEU A 69 7.69 -7.73 14.90
C LEU A 69 9.17 -7.90 15.23
N LYS A 70 9.53 -7.70 16.50
CA LYS A 70 10.89 -7.87 17.02
C LYS A 70 11.38 -9.31 16.85
N SER A 71 10.56 -10.29 17.20
CA SER A 71 10.90 -11.71 17.08
C SER A 71 11.08 -12.13 15.62
N SER A 72 10.16 -11.72 14.75
CA SER A 72 10.26 -12.01 13.31
C SER A 72 11.44 -11.30 12.64
N ALA A 73 11.74 -10.07 13.06
CA ALA A 73 12.92 -9.35 12.61
C ALA A 73 14.21 -10.07 13.05
N LYS A 74 14.28 -10.52 14.30
CA LYS A 74 15.40 -11.28 14.84
C LYS A 74 15.60 -12.60 14.09
N LEU A 75 14.54 -13.37 13.87
CA LEU A 75 14.61 -14.63 13.11
C LEU A 75 15.11 -14.42 11.67
N LYS A 76 14.70 -13.34 11.01
CA LYS A 76 15.21 -13.01 9.68
C LYS A 76 16.68 -12.61 9.71
N PHE A 77 17.05 -11.78 10.67
CA PHE A 77 18.41 -11.25 10.78
C PHE A 77 19.41 -12.34 11.20
N ASP A 78 19.11 -13.08 12.26
CA ASP A 78 20.01 -14.09 12.86
C ASP A 78 19.99 -15.41 12.09
N VAL A 79 18.79 -15.90 11.72
CA VAL A 79 18.57 -17.27 11.22
C VAL A 79 18.13 -17.28 9.75
N LYS A 80 17.96 -16.11 9.13
CA LYS A 80 17.52 -15.96 7.72
C LYS A 80 16.13 -16.56 7.42
N LEU A 81 15.33 -16.81 8.44
CA LEU A 81 13.98 -17.35 8.32
C LEU A 81 12.96 -16.23 8.06
N GLU A 82 12.02 -16.46 7.15
CA GLU A 82 10.93 -15.52 6.85
C GLU A 82 9.69 -15.93 7.66
N THR A 83 9.31 -15.08 8.62
CA THR A 83 8.12 -15.29 9.46
C THR A 83 7.13 -14.12 9.38
N PRO A 84 5.82 -14.38 9.52
CA PRO A 84 4.82 -13.33 9.68
C PRO A 84 5.14 -12.40 10.86
N PRO A 85 4.81 -11.10 10.79
CA PRO A 85 4.14 -10.43 9.68
C PRO A 85 5.10 -9.95 8.57
N LEU A 86 6.42 -10.07 8.73
CA LEU A 86 7.40 -9.44 7.84
C LEU A 86 7.52 -10.09 6.45
N ASN A 87 6.93 -11.27 6.24
CA ASN A 87 6.92 -11.96 4.95
C ASN A 87 6.47 -11.08 3.78
N LYS A 88 5.51 -10.20 4.02
CA LYS A 88 5.05 -9.22 3.03
C LYS A 88 6.18 -8.29 2.59
N ILE A 89 6.95 -7.71 3.51
CA ILE A 89 8.10 -6.86 3.14
C ILE A 89 9.11 -7.67 2.31
N PHE A 90 9.35 -8.92 2.69
CA PHE A 90 10.34 -9.77 2.03
C PHE A 90 9.90 -10.23 0.64
N SER A 91 8.60 -10.43 0.41
CA SER A 91 8.06 -10.77 -0.92
C SER A 91 8.13 -9.61 -1.90
N LEU A 92 7.99 -8.37 -1.39
CA LEU A 92 8.01 -7.12 -2.16
C LEU A 92 9.42 -6.62 -2.48
N ASN A 93 10.38 -6.95 -1.63
CA ASN A 93 11.75 -6.55 -1.86
C ASN A 93 12.41 -7.49 -2.85
N ILE A 94 12.93 -6.92 -3.92
CA ILE A 94 13.54 -7.72 -4.97
C ILE A 94 15.00 -8.00 -4.61
N ASP A 95 15.64 -7.08 -3.89
CA ASP A 95 16.99 -7.28 -3.40
C ASP A 95 16.97 -7.92 -2.00
N LYS A 96 17.17 -9.24 -1.98
CA LYS A 96 17.20 -10.03 -0.75
C LYS A 96 18.27 -9.57 0.25
N ALA A 97 19.37 -8.94 -0.21
CA ALA A 97 20.39 -8.44 0.70
C ALA A 97 19.86 -7.29 1.57
N HIS A 98 18.93 -6.48 1.04
CA HIS A 98 18.27 -5.42 1.78
C HIS A 98 17.27 -5.93 2.81
N ASN A 99 16.73 -7.15 2.67
CA ASN A 99 15.79 -7.71 3.66
C ASN A 99 16.43 -7.91 5.02
N ASN A 100 17.68 -8.38 5.06
CA ASN A 100 18.39 -8.57 6.32
C ASN A 100 18.65 -7.23 7.01
N LYS A 101 19.10 -6.21 6.25
CA LYS A 101 19.34 -4.89 6.82
C LYS A 101 18.04 -4.20 7.25
N TRP A 102 16.95 -4.43 6.55
CA TRP A 102 15.62 -3.97 6.96
C TRP A 102 15.22 -4.60 8.30
N ALA A 103 15.29 -5.92 8.40
CA ALA A 103 14.96 -6.66 9.62
C ALA A 103 15.84 -6.22 10.79
N GLU A 104 17.15 -6.09 10.59
CA GLU A 104 18.09 -5.54 11.58
C GLU A 104 17.65 -4.15 12.07
N ASN A 105 17.29 -3.24 11.15
CA ASN A 105 16.83 -1.91 11.53
C ASN A 105 15.54 -1.96 12.37
N VAL A 106 14.56 -2.80 12.00
CA VAL A 106 13.32 -2.96 12.77
C VAL A 106 13.63 -3.51 14.17
N TYR A 107 14.48 -4.54 14.25
CA TYR A 107 14.90 -5.14 15.51
C TYR A 107 15.57 -4.11 16.41
N GLU A 108 16.60 -3.41 15.92
CA GLU A 108 17.34 -2.41 16.70
C GLU A 108 16.45 -1.29 17.28
N ILE A 109 15.46 -0.84 16.50
CA ILE A 109 14.54 0.22 16.93
C ILE A 109 13.61 -0.28 18.04
N LEU A 110 13.11 -1.50 17.92
CA LEU A 110 12.18 -2.11 18.89
C LEU A 110 12.89 -2.65 20.15
N ASP A 111 14.12 -3.14 20.02
CA ASP A 111 14.93 -3.63 21.13
C ASP A 111 15.51 -2.49 21.99
N GLY A 112 15.50 -1.26 21.48
CA GLY A 112 16.01 -0.09 22.21
C GLY A 112 17.53 -0.01 22.24
N THR A 113 18.23 -0.77 21.41
CA THR A 113 19.70 -0.72 21.28
C THR A 113 20.19 0.57 20.61
N ARG A 114 19.27 1.38 20.08
CA ARG A 114 19.56 2.69 19.48
C ARG A 114 19.15 3.82 20.41
N THR A 115 19.99 4.85 20.45
CA THR A 115 19.77 6.08 21.23
C THR A 115 18.60 6.92 20.72
N SER A 116 18.29 6.91 19.43
CA SER A 116 17.15 7.65 18.85
C SER A 116 15.83 6.90 18.97
N GLY A 117 15.78 5.62 18.60
CA GLY A 117 14.60 4.76 18.76
C GLY A 117 13.31 5.30 18.12
N LEU A 118 12.17 4.71 18.51
CA LEU A 118 10.85 5.27 18.19
C LEU A 118 10.53 6.41 19.18
N ASP A 119 10.22 7.57 18.62
CA ASP A 119 9.74 8.78 19.30
C ASP A 119 8.70 9.51 18.44
N LEU A 120 7.42 9.47 18.86
CA LEU A 120 6.32 10.15 18.18
C LEU A 120 6.31 11.67 18.42
N SER A 121 6.96 12.17 19.48
CA SER A 121 6.98 13.61 19.77
C SER A 121 7.72 14.40 18.69
N SER A 122 8.69 13.76 18.04
CA SER A 122 9.36 14.30 16.86
C SER A 122 8.41 14.68 15.71
N LEU A 123 7.20 14.10 15.65
CA LEU A 123 6.20 14.37 14.61
C LEU A 123 5.26 15.53 14.96
N THR A 124 5.43 16.19 16.09
CA THR A 124 4.62 17.38 16.47
C THR A 124 4.98 18.62 15.64
N TYR A 125 6.14 18.61 14.98
CA TYR A 125 6.63 19.70 14.15
C TYR A 125 6.38 19.44 12.67
N TYR A 126 5.83 20.44 11.97
CA TYR A 126 5.54 20.38 10.53
C TYR A 126 6.81 20.21 9.66
N ASP A 127 7.96 20.68 10.14
CA ASP A 127 9.25 20.71 9.44
C ASP A 127 10.20 19.57 9.85
N HIS A 128 9.69 18.48 10.44
CA HIS A 128 10.44 17.29 10.90
C HIS A 128 11.61 16.88 9.99
N LYS A 129 11.34 16.67 8.70
CA LYS A 129 12.35 16.26 7.71
C LYS A 129 13.53 17.23 7.62
N SER A 130 13.26 18.54 7.70
CA SER A 130 14.28 19.58 7.67
C SER A 130 15.07 19.61 8.98
N GLN A 131 14.39 19.51 10.13
CA GLN A 131 15.01 19.51 11.45
C GLN A 131 15.95 18.31 11.65
N LEU A 132 15.52 17.12 11.25
CA LEU A 132 16.33 15.90 11.34
C LEU A 132 17.31 15.71 10.17
N ARG A 133 17.35 16.66 9.22
CA ARG A 133 18.22 16.64 8.03
C ARG A 133 18.09 15.31 7.26
N GLU A 134 16.86 14.83 7.14
CA GLU A 134 16.53 13.62 6.41
C GLU A 134 16.53 13.89 4.90
N GLY A 135 16.74 12.83 4.12
CA GLY A 135 16.72 12.88 2.67
C GLY A 135 17.97 12.29 2.02
N ARG A 136 18.23 12.71 0.78
CA ARG A 136 19.37 12.19 0.01
C ARG A 136 20.67 12.74 0.57
N GLY A 137 21.56 11.83 0.98
CA GLY A 137 22.80 12.19 1.67
C GLY A 137 22.61 12.58 3.15
N GLY A 138 21.41 12.36 3.70
CA GLY A 138 21.16 12.46 5.12
C GLY A 138 21.91 11.39 5.93
N LYS A 139 21.79 11.46 7.25
CA LYS A 139 22.30 10.44 8.19
C LYS A 139 21.13 9.51 8.57
N ASN A 140 21.42 8.29 9.08
CA ASN A 140 20.47 7.23 9.50
C ASN A 140 20.07 6.16 8.45
N LYS A 141 18.82 5.68 8.51
CA LYS A 141 18.34 4.43 7.93
C LYS A 141 17.95 4.64 6.48
N THR A 142 18.28 3.68 5.63
CA THR A 142 17.88 3.76 4.21
C THR A 142 16.39 3.50 4.09
N LEU A 143 15.67 4.44 3.47
CA LEU A 143 14.30 4.19 3.04
C LEU A 143 14.34 3.40 1.73
N TYR A 144 13.81 2.18 1.78
CA TYR A 144 13.80 1.27 0.65
C TYR A 144 12.63 1.54 -0.32
N LEU A 145 12.77 1.05 -1.55
CA LEU A 145 11.88 1.38 -2.65
C LEU A 145 10.41 1.01 -2.47
N PRO A 146 10.03 -0.10 -1.80
CA PRO A 146 8.63 -0.35 -1.50
C PRO A 146 7.95 0.78 -0.70
N MET A 147 8.73 1.58 0.02
CA MET A 147 8.23 2.71 0.81
C MET A 147 8.35 4.07 0.09
N SER A 148 8.77 4.12 -1.18
CA SER A 148 8.96 5.40 -1.89
C SER A 148 8.89 5.31 -3.41
N SER A 149 8.23 6.29 -4.04
CA SER A 149 8.22 6.52 -5.49
C SER A 149 9.39 7.36 -6.01
N ILE A 150 10.05 8.16 -5.17
CA ILE A 150 10.86 9.31 -5.63
C ILE A 150 12.34 8.94 -5.85
N TYR A 151 12.79 7.79 -5.36
CA TYR A 151 14.23 7.52 -5.24
C TYR A 151 14.76 6.58 -6.31
N GLY A 152 14.81 7.07 -7.55
CA GLY A 152 15.75 6.53 -8.54
C GLY A 152 17.17 6.53 -7.98
N LYS A 153 17.92 5.46 -8.27
CA LYS A 153 19.30 5.16 -7.78
C LYS A 153 20.30 6.31 -7.93
N TYR A 154 20.01 7.30 -8.77
CA TYR A 154 20.91 8.39 -9.14
C TYR A 154 20.31 9.75 -8.81
N THR A 155 21.14 10.62 -8.22
CA THR A 155 20.97 12.09 -8.30
C THR A 155 21.87 12.62 -9.37
N VAL A 156 21.34 13.43 -10.29
CA VAL A 156 22.17 14.26 -11.16
C VAL A 156 22.60 15.46 -10.32
N LYS A 157 23.87 15.50 -9.94
CA LYS A 157 24.52 16.68 -9.37
C LYS A 157 25.82 16.89 -10.14
N ASP A 158 26.12 18.13 -10.50
CA ASP A 158 27.39 18.51 -11.14
C ASP A 158 27.65 17.75 -12.47
N TYR A 159 26.64 17.68 -13.35
CA TYR A 159 26.71 16.95 -14.64
C TYR A 159 27.09 15.45 -14.52
N GLY A 160 27.03 14.88 -13.31
CA GLY A 160 27.31 13.47 -13.03
C GLY A 160 26.18 12.79 -12.24
N ALA A 161 25.95 11.51 -12.52
CA ALA A 161 25.00 10.70 -11.77
C ALA A 161 25.69 10.11 -10.53
N LYS A 162 25.48 10.70 -9.35
CA LYS A 162 25.98 10.15 -8.08
C LYS A 162 24.93 9.31 -7.38
N PHE A 163 25.33 8.13 -6.90
CA PHE A 163 24.51 7.28 -6.04
C PHE A 163 24.34 7.95 -4.67
N SER A 164 23.09 8.21 -4.28
CA SER A 164 22.79 8.72 -2.94
C SER A 164 21.57 8.00 -2.38
N GLN A 165 21.77 7.26 -1.29
CA GLN A 165 20.68 6.61 -0.56
C GLN A 165 19.80 7.69 0.09
N TYR A 166 18.49 7.44 0.11
CA TYR A 166 17.56 8.28 0.87
C TYR A 166 17.54 7.82 2.31
N LYS A 167 17.85 8.72 3.24
CA LYS A 167 17.96 8.40 4.66
C LYS A 167 16.85 9.06 5.48
N VAL A 168 16.32 8.31 6.44
CA VAL A 168 15.27 8.74 7.39
C VAL A 168 15.64 8.31 8.81
N CYS A 169 15.02 8.94 9.81
CA CYS A 169 15.14 8.60 11.21
C CYS A 169 14.45 7.28 11.53
N ASP A 170 14.69 6.80 12.76
CA ASP A 170 14.17 5.54 13.25
C ASP A 170 12.63 5.53 13.32
N THR A 171 12.01 6.64 13.78
CA THR A 171 10.54 6.82 13.79
C THR A 171 9.95 6.70 12.39
N CYS A 172 10.44 7.48 11.43
CA CYS A 172 9.95 7.46 10.04
C CYS A 172 10.10 6.08 9.40
N PHE A 173 11.24 5.41 9.62
CA PHE A 173 11.50 4.08 9.09
C PHE A 173 10.53 3.03 9.65
N LEU A 174 10.32 3.02 10.96
CA LEU A 174 9.44 2.06 11.60
C LEU A 174 7.97 2.31 11.23
N LEU A 175 7.53 3.57 11.22
CA LEU A 175 6.16 3.92 10.83
C LEU A 175 5.87 3.58 9.38
N ALA A 176 6.79 3.87 8.45
CA ALA A 176 6.64 3.48 7.05
C ALA A 176 6.62 1.94 6.90
N SER A 177 7.40 1.21 7.70
CA SER A 177 7.37 -0.26 7.72
C SER A 177 6.02 -0.80 8.21
N LEU A 178 5.48 -0.24 9.29
CA LEU A 178 4.14 -0.59 9.79
C LEU A 178 3.06 -0.25 8.76
N GLY A 179 3.17 0.90 8.11
CA GLY A 179 2.28 1.27 7.01
C GLY A 179 2.34 0.30 5.84
N LEU A 180 3.52 -0.19 5.48
CA LEU A 180 3.66 -1.17 4.40
C LEU A 180 3.06 -2.52 4.78
N LEU A 181 3.20 -2.93 6.04
CA LEU A 181 2.63 -4.19 6.53
C LEU A 181 1.10 -4.13 6.60
N TYR A 182 0.57 -3.08 7.22
CA TYR A 182 -0.82 -3.00 7.63
C TYR A 182 -1.68 -2.05 6.79
N GLY A 183 -1.08 -1.10 6.10
CA GLY A 183 -1.78 -0.04 5.36
C GLY A 183 -1.56 -0.06 3.86
N ALA A 184 -0.98 -1.11 3.29
CA ALA A 184 -0.79 -1.19 1.84
C ALA A 184 -0.98 -2.61 1.32
N TYR A 185 -1.94 -2.85 0.43
CA TYR A 185 -2.08 -4.13 -0.25
C TYR A 185 -1.00 -4.28 -1.32
N ALA A 186 -0.58 -5.51 -1.60
CA ALA A 186 0.38 -5.75 -2.67
C ALA A 186 0.10 -6.96 -3.55
N LEU A 187 0.30 -6.78 -4.85
CA LEU A 187 0.17 -7.81 -5.88
C LEU A 187 1.50 -7.92 -6.63
N VAL A 188 2.11 -9.09 -6.63
CA VAL A 188 3.44 -9.30 -7.20
C VAL A 188 3.32 -10.13 -8.47
N ALA A 189 3.54 -9.51 -9.62
CA ALA A 189 3.74 -10.24 -10.87
C ALA A 189 5.14 -10.87 -10.85
N ARG A 190 5.21 -12.16 -11.11
CA ARG A 190 6.46 -12.93 -11.10
C ARG A 190 6.56 -13.80 -12.33
N GLN A 191 7.65 -13.67 -13.07
CA GLN A 191 8.00 -14.59 -14.14
C GLN A 191 9.45 -15.05 -13.95
N GLY A 192 9.60 -16.29 -13.48
CA GLY A 192 10.92 -16.82 -13.08
C GLY A 192 11.54 -16.01 -11.93
N ARG A 193 12.61 -15.27 -12.24
CA ARG A 193 13.34 -14.40 -11.30
C ARG A 193 12.92 -12.92 -11.38
N ASP A 194 12.20 -12.51 -12.42
CA ASP A 194 11.68 -11.15 -12.52
C ASP A 194 10.50 -11.00 -11.56
N LYS A 195 10.53 -9.95 -10.74
CA LYS A 195 9.49 -9.62 -9.77
C LYS A 195 9.09 -8.18 -10.01
N ARG A 196 7.78 -7.93 -10.12
CA ARG A 196 7.20 -6.61 -10.28
C ARG A 196 6.11 -6.43 -9.25
N PRO A 197 6.46 -5.91 -8.07
CA PRO A 197 5.47 -5.54 -7.06
C PRO A 197 4.61 -4.37 -7.52
N LEU A 198 3.30 -4.52 -7.38
CA LEU A 198 2.31 -3.45 -7.45
C LEU A 198 1.75 -3.27 -6.05
N LEU A 199 1.64 -2.04 -5.60
CA LEU A 199 1.19 -1.71 -4.26
C LEU A 199 0.06 -0.69 -4.35
N MET A 200 -0.87 -0.78 -3.41
CA MET A 200 -1.88 0.25 -3.22
C MET A 200 -2.08 0.54 -1.74
N THR A 201 -2.39 1.78 -1.42
CA THR A 201 -2.80 2.24 -0.09
C THR A 201 -4.03 3.13 -0.21
N ILE A 202 -4.74 3.36 0.89
CA ILE A 202 -5.97 4.15 0.89
C ILE A 202 -5.82 5.28 1.90
N VAL A 203 -5.99 6.52 1.43
CA VAL A 203 -5.82 7.73 2.24
C VAL A 203 -7.08 8.59 2.20
N PRO A 204 -7.31 9.47 3.20
CA PRO A 204 -8.38 10.46 3.11
C PRO A 204 -8.22 11.33 1.86
N ARG A 205 -9.33 11.65 1.20
CA ARG A 205 -9.33 12.70 0.18
C ARG A 205 -9.07 14.06 0.83
N ASP A 206 -9.87 14.38 1.85
CA ASP A 206 -9.79 15.64 2.59
C ASP A 206 -9.64 15.37 4.09
N ARG A 207 -10.62 14.68 4.68
CA ARG A 207 -10.66 14.34 6.11
C ARG A 207 -11.24 12.95 6.33
N MET A 208 -10.80 12.27 7.38
CA MET A 208 -11.32 10.94 7.77
C MET A 208 -11.05 10.67 9.25
N GLU A 209 -11.93 9.90 9.90
CA GLU A 209 -11.69 9.42 11.26
C GLU A 209 -10.62 8.31 11.28
N ALA A 210 -9.79 8.28 12.31
CA ALA A 210 -8.73 7.27 12.46
C ALA A 210 -9.28 5.84 12.47
N ARG A 211 -10.48 5.63 13.03
CA ARG A 211 -11.16 4.34 13.03
C ARG A 211 -11.46 3.82 11.62
N ASP A 212 -11.83 4.70 10.70
CA ASP A 212 -12.13 4.34 9.31
C ASP A 212 -10.84 3.89 8.61
N LEU A 213 -9.72 4.57 8.88
CA LEU A 213 -8.40 4.14 8.41
C LEU A 213 -7.97 2.79 9.00
N LEU A 214 -8.31 2.47 10.26
CA LEU A 214 -8.02 1.16 10.85
C LEU A 214 -8.83 0.04 10.20
N VAL A 215 -10.10 0.31 9.88
CA VAL A 215 -10.95 -0.61 9.12
C VAL A 215 -10.35 -0.85 7.73
N LEU A 216 -9.92 0.22 7.04
CA LEU A 216 -9.24 0.12 5.76
C LEU A 216 -7.93 -0.69 5.84
N GLN A 217 -7.16 -0.57 6.92
CA GLN A 217 -5.94 -1.35 7.09
C GLN A 217 -6.20 -2.87 7.06
N ARG A 218 -7.33 -3.35 7.58
CA ARG A 218 -7.69 -4.77 7.53
C ARG A 218 -7.84 -5.28 6.08
N LEU A 219 -8.31 -4.44 5.16
CA LEU A 219 -8.41 -4.77 3.73
C LEU A 219 -7.03 -4.81 3.05
N LEU A 220 -6.07 -4.05 3.58
CA LEU A 220 -4.78 -3.79 2.95
C LEU A 220 -3.66 -4.70 3.47
N GLU A 221 -3.92 -5.54 4.47
CA GLU A 221 -2.90 -6.41 5.08
C GLU A 221 -2.41 -7.53 4.15
N GLY A 222 -3.25 -7.96 3.21
CA GLY A 222 -2.94 -9.03 2.26
C GLY A 222 -1.79 -8.70 1.30
N TYR A 223 -1.19 -9.77 0.77
CA TYR A 223 -0.40 -9.71 -0.45
C TYR A 223 -0.52 -11.01 -1.24
N GLU A 224 -0.36 -10.94 -2.55
CA GLU A 224 -0.43 -12.11 -3.44
C GLU A 224 0.72 -12.12 -4.44
N GLU A 225 1.20 -13.32 -4.79
CA GLU A 225 2.11 -13.52 -5.93
C GLU A 225 1.36 -14.22 -7.08
N VAL A 226 1.58 -13.76 -8.31
CA VAL A 226 0.98 -14.33 -9.53
C VAL A 226 2.05 -14.63 -10.57
N ASN A 227 1.95 -15.81 -11.20
CA ASN A 227 2.94 -16.28 -12.16
C ASN A 227 2.64 -15.76 -13.58
N ILE A 228 2.84 -14.46 -13.80
CA ILE A 228 2.66 -13.77 -15.08
C ILE A 228 3.73 -12.70 -15.26
N LYS A 229 3.93 -12.23 -16.50
CA LYS A 229 5.00 -11.29 -16.84
C LYS A 229 4.77 -9.90 -16.25
N ASP A 230 3.54 -9.40 -16.34
CA ASP A 230 3.22 -8.04 -15.94
C ASP A 230 1.74 -7.86 -15.60
N ILE A 231 1.45 -6.89 -14.74
CA ILE A 231 0.10 -6.46 -14.41
C ILE A 231 0.01 -4.94 -14.65
N PRO A 232 -1.04 -4.45 -15.33
CA PRO A 232 -1.31 -3.02 -15.41
C PRO A 232 -1.61 -2.42 -14.03
N ILE A 233 -1.04 -1.26 -13.73
CA ILE A 233 -1.16 -0.62 -12.41
C ILE A 233 -2.61 -0.35 -11.97
N LEU A 234 -3.47 -0.02 -12.92
CA LEU A 234 -4.87 0.28 -12.67
C LEU A 234 -5.71 -0.97 -12.38
N ALA A 235 -5.19 -2.18 -12.62
CA ALA A 235 -5.90 -3.41 -12.28
C ALA A 235 -5.92 -3.68 -10.77
N THR A 236 -4.89 -3.19 -10.04
CA THR A 236 -4.67 -3.51 -8.62
C THR A 236 -5.86 -3.15 -7.72
N PRO A 237 -6.45 -1.94 -7.79
CA PRO A 237 -7.55 -1.56 -6.90
C PRO A 237 -8.80 -2.42 -7.07
N VAL A 238 -9.22 -2.66 -8.30
CA VAL A 238 -10.41 -3.49 -8.56
C VAL A 238 -10.14 -4.93 -8.16
N TYR A 239 -8.97 -5.50 -8.49
CA TYR A 239 -8.61 -6.86 -8.08
C TYR A 239 -8.62 -7.01 -6.56
N ALA A 240 -7.86 -6.16 -5.85
CA ALA A 240 -7.68 -6.23 -4.41
C ALA A 240 -9.00 -6.09 -3.63
N LEU A 241 -9.87 -5.18 -4.06
CA LEU A 241 -11.16 -4.96 -3.41
C LEU A 241 -12.22 -5.98 -3.82
N SER A 242 -12.03 -6.65 -4.97
CA SER A 242 -12.89 -7.75 -5.42
C SER A 242 -12.61 -9.04 -4.66
N ALA A 243 -11.36 -9.26 -4.25
CA ALA A 243 -10.99 -10.34 -3.35
C ALA A 243 -11.49 -10.06 -1.92
N GLY A 244 -12.08 -11.07 -1.27
CA GLY A 244 -12.51 -10.98 0.14
C GLY A 244 -13.78 -10.17 0.41
N GLU A 245 -13.94 -9.70 1.65
CA GLU A 245 -15.09 -8.93 2.12
C GLU A 245 -15.00 -7.45 1.69
N THR A 246 -16.13 -6.85 1.33
CA THR A 246 -16.19 -5.42 0.97
C THR A 246 -16.80 -4.61 2.10
N LEU A 247 -16.06 -3.60 2.56
CA LEU A 247 -16.51 -2.69 3.61
C LEU A 247 -17.05 -1.41 2.96
N ILE A 248 -18.38 -1.23 3.02
CA ILE A 248 -19.09 -0.07 2.45
C ILE A 248 -19.22 1.07 3.45
N SER A 249 -19.05 0.80 4.75
CA SER A 249 -19.38 1.73 5.83
C SER A 249 -18.29 2.76 6.12
N LEU A 250 -17.76 3.43 5.09
CA LEU A 250 -16.92 4.60 5.29
C LEU A 250 -17.75 5.86 5.12
N ASP A 251 -17.85 6.66 6.18
CA ASP A 251 -18.56 7.93 6.15
C ASP A 251 -17.80 9.02 5.37
N SER A 252 -16.49 8.82 5.17
CA SER A 252 -15.57 9.83 4.64
C SER A 252 -15.04 9.46 3.24
N PRO A 253 -14.89 10.45 2.33
CA PRO A 253 -14.30 10.21 1.02
C PRO A 253 -12.82 9.86 1.11
N ALA A 254 -12.41 8.87 0.32
CA ALA A 254 -11.05 8.35 0.30
C ALA A 254 -10.50 8.26 -1.13
N GLU A 255 -9.18 8.09 -1.21
CA GLU A 255 -8.47 7.88 -2.45
C GLU A 255 -7.56 6.67 -2.36
N VAL A 256 -7.49 5.92 -3.45
CA VAL A 256 -6.50 4.86 -3.62
C VAL A 256 -5.25 5.47 -4.22
N VAL A 257 -4.11 5.29 -3.59
CA VAL A 257 -2.79 5.61 -4.16
C VAL A 257 -2.14 4.29 -4.55
N THR A 258 -1.94 4.07 -5.85
CA THR A 258 -1.30 2.86 -6.39
C THR A 258 0.05 3.19 -7.03
N TRP A 259 1.03 2.31 -6.88
CA TRP A 259 2.35 2.43 -7.49
C TRP A 259 2.94 1.08 -7.86
N LYS A 260 3.81 1.10 -8.88
CA LYS A 260 4.49 -0.10 -9.39
C LYS A 260 5.99 0.00 -9.22
N LEU A 261 6.59 -1.11 -8.80
CA LEU A 261 8.04 -1.27 -8.72
C LEU A 261 8.51 -2.12 -9.89
N SER A 262 9.59 -1.71 -10.53
CA SER A 262 10.17 -2.40 -11.68
C SER A 262 11.65 -2.72 -11.45
N LEU A 263 12.15 -3.74 -12.15
CA LEU A 263 13.57 -4.00 -12.24
C LEU A 263 14.10 -3.50 -13.58
N THR A 264 15.19 -2.75 -13.52
CA THR A 264 16.03 -2.49 -14.68
C THR A 264 17.48 -2.79 -14.29
N GLY A 265 18.01 -3.94 -14.73
CA GLY A 265 19.30 -4.48 -14.30
C GLY A 265 19.27 -5.13 -12.91
N ASN A 266 20.37 -5.06 -12.14
CA ASN A 266 20.52 -5.67 -10.81
C ASN A 266 20.00 -4.81 -9.64
N SER A 267 19.07 -3.88 -9.88
CA SER A 267 18.55 -3.02 -8.83
C SER A 267 17.06 -2.77 -9.06
N GLN A 268 16.27 -2.92 -8.00
CA GLN A 268 14.91 -2.43 -7.98
C GLN A 268 14.95 -0.92 -8.26
N ARG A 269 14.02 -0.43 -9.06
CA ARG A 269 13.74 0.98 -9.24
C ARG A 269 12.25 1.16 -9.06
N SER A 270 11.83 2.19 -8.32
CA SER A 270 10.59 2.86 -8.72
C SER A 270 10.82 3.21 -10.18
N SER A 271 9.97 2.73 -11.10
CA SER A 271 10.10 3.05 -12.51
C SER A 271 10.25 4.56 -12.58
N GLN A 272 11.43 5.00 -13.02
CA GLN A 272 11.83 6.40 -13.03
C GLN A 272 11.18 7.08 -14.24
N ARG A 273 9.86 6.92 -14.36
CA ARG A 273 8.95 7.79 -15.08
C ARG A 273 7.98 8.23 -14.01
N SER A 274 7.87 9.52 -13.79
CA SER A 274 6.91 10.21 -12.93
C SER A 274 5.42 9.91 -13.22
N LEU A 275 5.11 8.81 -13.91
CA LEU A 275 3.82 8.41 -14.46
C LEU A 275 3.20 7.16 -13.78
N ASP A 276 3.94 6.43 -12.95
CA ASP A 276 3.45 5.16 -12.38
C ASP A 276 2.95 5.28 -10.94
N VAL A 277 2.65 6.49 -10.46
CA VAL A 277 1.83 6.69 -9.24
C VAL A 277 0.48 7.22 -9.70
N VAL A 278 -0.58 6.49 -9.39
CA VAL A 278 -1.94 6.87 -9.78
C VAL A 278 -2.80 7.02 -8.53
N THR A 279 -3.56 8.11 -8.50
CA THR A 279 -4.55 8.36 -7.46
C THR A 279 -5.95 8.20 -8.06
N LEU A 280 -6.78 7.40 -7.41
CA LEU A 280 -8.13 7.02 -7.88
C LEU A 280 -9.16 7.29 -6.78
N GLN A 281 -10.41 7.48 -7.16
CA GLN A 281 -11.49 7.69 -6.20
C GLN A 281 -11.89 6.35 -5.58
N PHE A 282 -11.59 6.14 -4.31
CA PHE A 282 -11.87 4.87 -3.63
C PHE A 282 -13.37 4.58 -3.57
N ASN A 283 -14.18 5.58 -3.18
CA ASN A 283 -15.63 5.43 -3.00
C ASN A 283 -16.31 4.90 -4.26
N THR A 284 -15.94 5.43 -5.41
CA THR A 284 -16.37 4.96 -6.73
C THR A 284 -16.14 3.46 -6.93
N ILE A 285 -14.93 2.99 -6.63
CA ILE A 285 -14.53 1.60 -6.88
C ILE A 285 -15.23 0.69 -5.88
N VAL A 286 -15.27 1.07 -4.60
CA VAL A 286 -15.86 0.25 -3.55
C VAL A 286 -17.38 0.16 -3.70
N GLU A 287 -18.07 1.23 -4.10
CA GLU A 287 -19.51 1.24 -4.37
C GLU A 287 -19.86 0.33 -5.56
N PHE A 288 -19.07 0.38 -6.64
CA PHE A 288 -19.23 -0.52 -7.77
C PHE A 288 -19.06 -1.98 -7.34
N ILE A 289 -17.96 -2.30 -6.65
CA ILE A 289 -17.67 -3.68 -6.21
C ILE A 289 -18.71 -4.18 -5.21
N ALA A 290 -19.19 -3.32 -4.31
CA ALA A 290 -20.24 -3.63 -3.38
C ALA A 290 -21.54 -4.03 -4.07
N ARG A 291 -22.02 -3.20 -4.99
CA ARG A 291 -23.22 -3.49 -5.80
C ARG A 291 -23.01 -4.74 -6.63
N LEU A 292 -21.82 -4.92 -7.19
CA LEU A 292 -21.48 -6.09 -7.98
C LEU A 292 -21.50 -7.37 -7.16
N LYS A 293 -20.91 -7.38 -5.96
CA LYS A 293 -20.96 -8.55 -5.06
C LYS A 293 -22.37 -8.81 -4.52
N HIS A 294 -23.20 -7.78 -4.38
CA HIS A 294 -24.61 -7.95 -4.01
C HIS A 294 -25.40 -8.65 -5.12
N GLU A 295 -25.24 -8.20 -6.37
CA GLU A 295 -25.96 -8.73 -7.53
C GLU A 295 -25.37 -10.02 -8.09
N VAL A 296 -24.06 -10.21 -7.93
CA VAL A 296 -23.27 -11.35 -8.39
C VAL A 296 -22.41 -11.84 -7.22
N PRO A 297 -22.98 -12.58 -6.26
CA PRO A 297 -22.25 -13.09 -5.09
C PRO A 297 -21.03 -13.94 -5.43
N GLU A 298 -21.01 -14.56 -6.62
CA GLU A 298 -19.89 -15.35 -7.12
C GLU A 298 -18.71 -14.49 -7.61
N TRP A 299 -18.84 -13.15 -7.65
CA TRP A 299 -17.81 -12.23 -8.16
C TRP A 299 -16.40 -12.48 -7.62
N PRO A 300 -16.17 -12.72 -6.31
CA PRO A 300 -14.83 -13.05 -5.81
C PRO A 300 -14.21 -14.29 -6.47
N ARG A 301 -15.01 -15.28 -6.86
CA ARG A 301 -14.54 -16.45 -7.62
C ARG A 301 -14.33 -16.12 -9.09
N LEU A 302 -15.15 -15.25 -9.66
CA LEU A 302 -15.04 -14.84 -11.07
C LEU A 302 -13.83 -13.94 -11.31
N VAL A 303 -13.44 -13.09 -10.34
CA VAL A 303 -12.22 -12.27 -10.47
C VAL A 303 -10.95 -13.13 -10.48
N GLU A 304 -10.95 -14.30 -9.83
CA GLU A 304 -9.83 -15.27 -9.94
C GLU A 304 -9.70 -15.84 -11.36
N CYS A 305 -10.80 -15.96 -12.12
CA CYS A 305 -10.70 -16.32 -13.55
C CYS A 305 -9.95 -15.25 -14.36
N LEU A 306 -9.99 -13.98 -13.94
CA LEU A 306 -9.28 -12.86 -14.56
C LEU A 306 -7.80 -12.76 -14.13
N ARG A 307 -7.29 -13.72 -13.34
CA ARG A 307 -5.89 -13.79 -12.91
C ARG A 307 -4.96 -14.27 -14.04
N THR A 308 -5.00 -13.59 -15.18
CA THR A 308 -4.18 -13.81 -16.38
C THR A 308 -3.76 -12.46 -16.95
N GLU A 309 -2.77 -12.43 -17.86
CA GLU A 309 -2.33 -11.17 -18.48
C GLU A 309 -3.50 -10.42 -19.16
N ASP A 310 -4.30 -11.12 -19.98
CA ASP A 310 -5.50 -10.56 -20.63
C ASP A 310 -6.56 -10.13 -19.59
N GLY A 311 -6.78 -10.94 -18.55
CA GLY A 311 -7.78 -10.64 -17.52
C GLY A 311 -7.43 -9.41 -16.68
N TYR A 312 -6.14 -9.16 -16.40
CA TYR A 312 -5.70 -7.96 -15.71
C TYR A 312 -5.81 -6.70 -16.59
N VAL A 313 -5.71 -6.82 -17.91
CA VAL A 313 -6.02 -5.71 -18.83
C VAL A 313 -7.48 -5.30 -18.70
N ILE A 314 -8.39 -6.27 -18.70
CA ILE A 314 -9.83 -6.01 -18.51
C ILE A 314 -10.11 -5.31 -17.16
N LEU A 315 -9.46 -5.75 -16.07
CA LEU A 315 -9.59 -5.10 -14.77
C LEU A 315 -9.05 -3.65 -14.77
N SER A 316 -8.00 -3.38 -15.54
CA SER A 316 -7.48 -2.04 -15.77
C SER A 316 -8.48 -1.17 -16.54
N ASP A 317 -9.07 -1.70 -17.60
CA ASP A 317 -10.08 -1.01 -18.41
C ASP A 317 -11.35 -0.71 -17.62
N LEU A 318 -11.75 -1.61 -16.74
CA LEU A 318 -12.83 -1.40 -15.77
C LEU A 318 -12.50 -0.27 -14.78
N THR A 319 -11.29 -0.22 -14.24
CA THR A 319 -10.85 0.91 -13.38
C THR A 319 -10.91 2.24 -14.13
N ILE A 320 -10.52 2.26 -15.41
CA ILE A 320 -10.59 3.44 -16.26
C ILE A 320 -12.03 3.89 -16.46
N ALA A 321 -12.92 2.96 -16.82
CA ALA A 321 -14.35 3.26 -16.98
C ALA A 321 -14.95 3.85 -15.70
N LEU A 322 -14.57 3.33 -14.53
CA LEU A 322 -15.07 3.81 -13.25
C LEU A 322 -14.55 5.20 -12.86
N ASN A 323 -13.28 5.51 -13.12
CA ASN A 323 -12.64 6.72 -12.57
C ASN A 323 -12.44 7.87 -13.57
N TYR A 324 -12.39 7.57 -14.88
CA TYR A 324 -12.03 8.56 -15.90
C TYR A 324 -13.06 8.70 -17.01
N ASP A 325 -13.75 7.61 -17.39
CA ASP A 325 -14.66 7.60 -18.54
C ASP A 325 -15.93 6.77 -18.27
N ARG A 326 -16.86 7.36 -17.51
CA ARG A 326 -18.18 6.78 -17.22
C ARG A 326 -19.19 7.04 -18.33
N THR A 327 -18.84 6.64 -19.54
CA THR A 327 -19.77 6.68 -20.67
C THR A 327 -20.39 5.31 -20.92
N PRO A 328 -21.66 5.23 -21.38
CA PRO A 328 -22.26 3.96 -21.77
C PRO A 328 -21.47 3.23 -22.86
N LEU A 329 -20.79 3.98 -23.74
CA LEU A 329 -19.91 3.43 -24.76
C LEU A 329 -18.71 2.71 -24.13
N ARG A 330 -18.00 3.36 -23.20
CA ARG A 330 -16.86 2.75 -22.51
C ARG A 330 -17.28 1.54 -21.67
N ALA A 331 -18.43 1.63 -21.00
CA ALA A 331 -19.00 0.50 -20.27
C ALA A 331 -19.26 -0.69 -21.22
N TYR A 332 -19.86 -0.43 -22.38
CA TYR A 332 -20.11 -1.47 -23.40
C TYR A 332 -18.81 -2.11 -23.92
N GLU A 333 -17.76 -1.33 -24.15
CA GLU A 333 -16.43 -1.84 -24.56
C GLU A 333 -15.87 -2.83 -23.52
N VAL A 334 -15.82 -2.44 -22.25
CA VAL A 334 -15.31 -3.28 -21.15
C VAL A 334 -16.12 -4.58 -21.04
N ILE A 335 -17.44 -4.51 -21.16
CA ILE A 335 -18.31 -5.69 -21.10
C ILE A 335 -18.04 -6.63 -22.28
N ARG A 336 -17.82 -6.08 -23.48
CA ARG A 336 -17.48 -6.87 -24.66
C ARG A 336 -16.11 -7.57 -24.52
N GLU A 337 -15.15 -6.94 -23.87
CA GLU A 337 -13.86 -7.54 -23.56
C GLU A 337 -14.02 -8.69 -22.55
N ILE A 338 -14.78 -8.49 -21.47
CA ILE A 338 -15.12 -9.54 -20.48
C ILE A 338 -15.74 -10.76 -21.19
N LEU A 339 -16.74 -10.52 -22.06
CA LEU A 339 -17.41 -11.59 -22.82
C LEU A 339 -16.44 -12.34 -23.73
N SER A 340 -15.64 -11.60 -24.50
CA SER A 340 -14.67 -12.18 -25.44
C SER A 340 -13.64 -13.04 -24.72
N TYR A 341 -13.16 -12.57 -23.58
CA TYR A 341 -12.25 -13.32 -22.71
C TYR A 341 -12.92 -14.57 -22.12
N ALA A 342 -14.13 -14.44 -21.58
CA ALA A 342 -14.86 -15.55 -20.99
C ALA A 342 -15.13 -16.67 -22.01
N VAL A 343 -15.50 -16.34 -23.26
CA VAL A 343 -15.66 -17.34 -24.34
C VAL A 343 -14.33 -18.04 -24.65
N LYS A 344 -13.24 -17.27 -24.74
CA LYS A 344 -11.89 -17.81 -25.02
C LYS A 344 -11.44 -18.78 -23.93
N GLU A 345 -11.61 -18.43 -22.66
CA GLU A 345 -11.17 -19.27 -21.54
C GLU A 345 -12.10 -20.45 -21.27
N ALA A 346 -13.42 -20.32 -21.52
CA ALA A 346 -14.37 -21.43 -21.50
C ALA A 346 -13.96 -22.52 -22.51
N ARG A 347 -13.57 -22.15 -23.73
CA ARG A 347 -13.05 -23.08 -24.75
C ARG A 347 -11.77 -23.80 -24.34
N LYS A 348 -10.99 -23.23 -23.41
CA LYS A 348 -9.80 -23.86 -22.81
C LYS A 348 -10.14 -24.73 -21.60
N GLY A 349 -11.41 -24.93 -21.28
CA GLY A 349 -11.88 -25.79 -20.19
C GLY A 349 -11.95 -25.10 -18.82
N ARG A 350 -11.81 -23.78 -18.72
CA ARG A 350 -11.96 -23.05 -17.45
C ARG A 350 -13.44 -22.79 -17.14
N ARG A 351 -14.12 -23.79 -16.58
CA ARG A 351 -15.57 -23.73 -16.24
C ARG A 351 -15.98 -22.51 -15.41
N VAL A 352 -15.12 -22.03 -14.50
CA VAL A 352 -15.41 -20.81 -13.70
C VAL A 352 -15.62 -19.58 -14.61
N CYS A 353 -14.96 -19.54 -15.76
CA CYS A 353 -15.12 -18.44 -16.72
C CYS A 353 -16.42 -18.56 -17.54
N GLU A 354 -17.07 -19.71 -17.59
CA GLU A 354 -18.39 -19.85 -18.25
C GLU A 354 -19.47 -19.10 -17.48
N GLU A 355 -19.38 -19.06 -16.16
CA GLU A 355 -20.33 -18.32 -15.32
C GLU A 355 -20.27 -16.81 -15.56
N LEU A 356 -19.10 -16.25 -15.92
CA LEU A 356 -18.97 -14.85 -16.34
C LEU A 356 -19.87 -14.54 -17.56
N LEU A 357 -19.99 -15.49 -18.51
CA LEU A 357 -20.87 -15.33 -19.68
C LEU A 357 -22.33 -15.18 -19.27
N HIS A 358 -22.76 -15.84 -18.20
CA HIS A 358 -24.15 -15.76 -17.73
C HIS A 358 -24.45 -14.52 -16.89
N ARG A 359 -23.42 -13.83 -16.37
CA ARG A 359 -23.58 -12.71 -15.44
C ARG A 359 -23.21 -11.34 -16.03
N HIS A 360 -22.64 -11.27 -17.23
CA HIS A 360 -22.17 -10.03 -17.85
C HIS A 360 -23.22 -8.90 -17.90
N TYR A 361 -24.51 -9.20 -18.09
CA TYR A 361 -25.57 -8.20 -18.12
C TYR A 361 -25.72 -7.48 -16.77
N LYS A 362 -25.51 -8.18 -15.65
CA LYS A 362 -25.52 -7.58 -14.30
C LYS A 362 -24.35 -6.64 -14.12
N ILE A 363 -23.17 -7.03 -14.61
CA ILE A 363 -21.98 -6.17 -14.59
C ILE A 363 -22.24 -4.89 -15.40
N ALA A 364 -22.83 -5.03 -16.59
CA ALA A 364 -23.18 -3.90 -17.45
C ALA A 364 -24.17 -2.93 -16.78
N ASN A 365 -25.22 -3.46 -16.15
CA ASN A 365 -26.24 -2.65 -15.46
C ASN A 365 -25.71 -1.88 -14.24
N ILE A 366 -24.59 -2.31 -13.66
CA ILE A 366 -23.98 -1.62 -12.50
C ILE A 366 -22.95 -0.59 -12.97
N LEU A 367 -22.36 -0.80 -14.16
CA LEU A 367 -21.32 0.07 -14.73
C LEU A 367 -21.90 1.31 -15.43
N VAL A 368 -23.13 1.21 -15.95
CA VAL A 368 -23.93 2.31 -16.53
C VAL A 368 -24.80 2.93 -15.45
#